data_AF-H1XVJ3-F1
#
_entry.id   AF-H1XVJ3-F1
#
_cell.length_a   1.000
_cell.length_b   1.000
_cell.length_c   1.000
_cell.angle_alpha   90.00
_cell.angle_beta   90.00
_cell.angle_gamma   90.00
#
_symmetry.space_group_name_H-M   'P 1'
#
loop_
_entity.id
_entity.type
_entity.pdbx_description
1 polymer ?
#
loop_
_entity_poly.entity_id
_entity_poly.type
_entity_poly.pdbx_seq_one_letter_code
_entity_poly.pdbx_strand_id
1 'polypeptide(L)'
;MKQLNYFQILCLFWAALGIGSRVLMAVMGNRWKEWELNSAYREEKPKWLYAVGVLGLALIAYTWYAVFSFEIAYSWIIAALVSVTAIKIYMVLFRYSQFREFVVRILNDRRRMRQLNVAVLIYSALCIAMAFFLYN
;
A
#
# COMPACT_ATOMS: atom_id res chain seq x y z
N MET A 1 -10.69 -27.32 -2.51
CA MET A 1 -10.20 -25.96 -2.78
C MET A 1 -8.71 -25.95 -2.50
N LYS A 2 -7.84 -25.57 -3.45
CA LYS A 2 -6.41 -25.38 -3.17
C LYS A 2 -6.28 -24.31 -2.08
N GLN A 3 -5.53 -24.58 -1.01
CA GLN A 3 -5.20 -23.55 -0.02
C GLN A 3 -4.27 -22.53 -0.68
N LEU A 4 -4.61 -21.24 -0.57
CA LEU A 4 -3.75 -20.17 -1.08
C LEU A 4 -2.50 -20.06 -0.21
N ASN A 5 -1.33 -19.96 -0.84
CA ASN A 5 -0.11 -19.72 -0.09
C ASN A 5 0.01 -18.25 0.35
N TYR A 6 0.98 -17.99 1.22
CA TYR A 6 1.24 -16.68 1.78
C TYR A 6 1.44 -15.58 0.72
N PHE A 7 2.21 -15.83 -0.35
CA PHE A 7 2.48 -14.82 -1.38
C PHE A 7 1.26 -14.53 -2.26
N GLN A 8 0.42 -15.53 -2.53
CA GLN A 8 -0.88 -15.31 -3.17
C GLN A 8 -1.78 -14.42 -2.32
N ILE A 9 -1.90 -14.74 -1.03
CA ILE A 9 -2.69 -13.96 -0.08
C ILE A 9 -2.16 -12.52 -0.02
N LEU A 10 -0.84 -12.34 0.06
CA LEU A 10 -0.20 -11.02 0.10
C LEU A 10 -0.52 -10.20 -1.18
N CYS A 11 -0.40 -10.81 -2.36
CA CYS A 11 -0.76 -10.16 -3.63
C CYS A 11 -2.23 -9.75 -3.68
N LEU A 12 -3.15 -10.67 -3.32
CA LEU A 12 -4.58 -10.40 -3.34
C LEU A 12 -4.97 -9.34 -2.30
N PHE A 13 -4.33 -9.35 -1.13
CA PHE A 13 -4.49 -8.33 -0.11
C PHE A 13 -4.08 -6.94 -0.63
N TRP A 14 -2.91 -6.83 -1.26
CA TRP A 14 -2.46 -5.57 -1.84
C TRP A 14 -3.36 -5.08 -2.98
N ALA A 15 -3.84 -5.98 -3.83
CA ALA A 15 -4.79 -5.64 -4.88
C ALA A 15 -6.14 -5.18 -4.30
N ALA A 16 -6.64 -5.85 -3.27
CA ALA A 16 -7.88 -5.48 -2.59
C ALA A 16 -7.77 -4.10 -1.93
N LEU A 17 -6.66 -3.81 -1.24
CA LEU A 17 -6.40 -2.47 -0.71
C LEU A 17 -6.31 -1.41 -1.80
N GLY A 18 -5.60 -1.73 -2.89
CA GLY A 18 -5.39 -0.83 -4.03
C GLY A 18 -6.70 -0.48 -4.72
N ILE A 19 -7.51 -1.47 -5.09
CA ILE A 19 -8.79 -1.26 -5.78
C ILE A 19 -9.83 -0.69 -4.80
N GLY A 20 -9.98 -1.29 -3.62
CA GLY A 20 -10.97 -0.92 -2.61
C GLY A 20 -10.82 0.53 -2.16
N SER A 21 -9.59 0.98 -1.88
CA SER A 21 -9.35 2.40 -1.54
C SER A 21 -9.78 3.35 -2.64
N ARG A 22 -9.59 2.99 -3.92
CA ARG A 22 -9.96 3.84 -5.07
C ARG A 22 -11.46 3.87 -5.31
N VAL A 23 -12.13 2.74 -5.11
CA VAL A 23 -13.60 2.68 -5.13
C VAL A 23 -14.17 3.56 -4.02
N LEU A 24 -13.65 3.45 -2.80
CA LEU A 24 -14.09 4.31 -1.68
C LEU A 24 -13.83 5.80 -1.96
N MET A 25 -12.66 6.15 -2.50
CA MET A 25 -12.35 7.51 -2.93
C MET A 25 -13.34 8.04 -3.97
N ALA A 26 -13.69 7.23 -4.97
CA ALA A 26 -14.62 7.61 -6.03
C ALA A 26 -16.04 7.82 -5.48
N VAL A 27 -16.49 6.96 -4.56
CA VAL A 27 -17.83 7.05 -3.95
C VAL A 27 -17.92 8.22 -2.98
N MET A 28 -16.89 8.46 -2.16
CA MET A 28 -16.91 9.49 -1.13
C MET A 28 -16.55 10.89 -1.66
N GLY A 29 -15.86 10.99 -2.80
CA GLY A 29 -15.51 12.25 -3.45
C GLY A 29 -14.83 13.24 -2.49
N ASN A 30 -15.41 14.43 -2.33
CA ASN A 30 -14.86 15.47 -1.44
C ASN A 30 -14.80 15.05 0.04
N ARG A 31 -15.71 14.18 0.50
CA ARG A 31 -15.70 13.68 1.89
C ARG A 31 -14.46 12.85 2.19
N TRP A 32 -13.94 12.13 1.19
CA TRP A 32 -12.68 11.39 1.34
C TRP A 32 -11.52 12.35 1.61
N LYS A 33 -11.43 13.43 0.84
CA LYS A 33 -10.38 14.44 0.99
C LYS A 33 -10.43 15.08 2.38
N GLU A 34 -11.61 15.44 2.86
CA GLU A 34 -11.78 16.00 4.21
C GLU A 34 -11.38 14.98 5.29
N TRP A 35 -11.81 13.74 5.17
CA TRP A 35 -11.44 12.68 6.11
C TRP A 35 -9.92 12.44 6.11
N GLU A 36 -9.30 12.40 4.93
CA GLU A 36 -7.87 12.12 4.78
C GLU A 36 -7.00 13.25 5.37
N LEU A 37 -7.43 14.52 5.23
CA LEU A 37 -6.69 15.68 5.77
C LEU A 37 -6.99 15.98 7.24
N ASN A 38 -8.21 15.71 7.71
CA ASN A 38 -8.65 16.10 9.06
C ASN A 38 -8.68 14.93 10.06
N SER A 39 -8.60 13.69 9.60
CA SER A 39 -8.60 12.50 10.47
C SER A 39 -7.37 11.64 10.26
N ALA A 40 -7.12 11.19 9.02
CA ALA A 40 -6.02 10.27 8.75
C ALA A 40 -4.64 10.97 8.85
N TYR A 41 -4.49 12.14 8.23
CA TYR A 41 -3.23 12.88 8.15
C TYR A 41 -3.40 14.34 8.62
N ARG A 42 -3.76 14.48 9.89
CA ARG A 42 -3.87 15.77 10.61
C ARG A 42 -2.55 16.55 10.60
N GLU A 43 -2.61 17.85 10.89
CA GLU A 43 -1.42 18.70 11.02
C GLU A 43 -0.43 18.18 12.05
N GLU A 44 -0.93 17.90 13.24
CA GLU A 44 -0.18 17.18 14.24
C GLU A 44 -0.21 15.69 13.93
N LYS A 45 0.97 15.05 13.95
CA LYS A 45 1.14 13.64 13.60
C LYS A 45 0.33 12.74 14.54
N PRO A 46 -0.68 12.00 14.02
CA PRO A 46 -1.42 11.05 14.84
C PRO A 46 -0.55 9.91 15.37
N LYS A 47 -0.71 9.56 16.66
CA LYS A 47 0.08 8.48 17.31
C LYS A 47 -0.14 7.10 16.68
N TRP A 48 -1.32 6.83 16.11
CA TRP A 48 -1.62 5.56 15.45
C TRP A 48 -0.72 5.29 14.23
N LEU A 49 -0.14 6.33 13.62
CA LEU A 49 0.80 6.17 12.50
C LEU A 49 2.08 5.44 12.93
N TYR A 50 2.49 5.53 14.20
CA TYR A 50 3.62 4.74 14.70
C TYR A 50 3.30 3.25 14.67
N ALA A 51 2.10 2.86 15.14
CA ALA A 51 1.67 1.47 15.13
C ALA A 51 1.60 0.93 13.69
N VAL A 52 1.02 1.69 12.76
CA VAL A 52 0.95 1.29 11.35
C VAL A 52 2.33 1.20 10.71
N GLY A 53 3.25 2.12 11.04
CA GLY A 53 4.63 2.05 10.57
C GLY A 53 5.37 0.81 11.07
N VAL A 54 5.23 0.47 12.37
CA VAL A 54 5.81 -0.75 12.95
C VAL A 54 5.22 -2.00 12.30
N LEU A 55 3.90 -2.08 12.17
CA LEU A 55 3.24 -3.22 11.51
C LEU A 55 3.67 -3.36 10.04
N GLY A 56 3.83 -2.24 9.32
CA GLY A 56 4.32 -2.24 7.95
C GLY A 56 5.75 -2.75 7.83
N LEU A 57 6.65 -2.33 8.71
CA LEU A 57 8.03 -2.84 8.76
C LEU A 57 8.08 -4.32 9.16
N ALA A 58 7.26 -4.74 10.11
CA ALA A 58 7.14 -6.14 10.51
C ALA A 58 6.63 -7.01 9.35
N LEU A 59 5.64 -6.52 8.59
CA LEU A 59 5.16 -7.20 7.38
C LEU A 59 6.27 -7.36 6.35
N ILE A 60 7.06 -6.30 6.09
CA ILE A 60 8.21 -6.36 5.15
C ILE A 60 9.24 -7.39 5.63
N ALA A 61 9.63 -7.32 6.90
CA ALA A 61 10.60 -8.25 7.49
C ALA A 61 10.13 -9.71 7.41
N TYR A 62 8.87 -9.96 7.76
CA TYR A 62 8.26 -11.29 7.65
C TYR A 62 8.16 -11.76 6.19
N THR A 63 7.87 -10.85 5.25
CA THR A 63 7.83 -11.19 3.82
C THR A 63 9.20 -11.67 3.34
N TRP A 64 10.29 -11.00 3.71
CA TRP A 64 11.65 -11.44 3.38
C TRP A 64 12.03 -12.74 4.08
N TYR A 65 11.68 -12.89 5.36
CA TYR A 65 11.85 -14.17 6.05
C TYR A 65 11.15 -15.32 5.29
N ALA A 66 9.92 -15.09 4.83
CA ALA A 66 9.16 -16.06 4.06
C ALA A 66 9.81 -16.39 2.71
N VAL A 67 10.47 -15.42 2.04
CA VAL A 67 11.23 -15.66 0.80
C VAL A 67 12.38 -16.64 1.03
N PHE A 68 13.09 -16.53 2.15
CA PHE A 68 14.20 -17.42 2.49
C PHE A 68 13.75 -18.75 3.11
N SER A 69 12.52 -18.81 3.63
CA SER A 69 12.01 -20.00 4.34
C SER A 69 11.13 -20.90 3.48
N PHE A 70 10.48 -20.36 2.44
CA PHE A 70 9.58 -21.12 1.57
C PHE A 70 10.13 -21.22 0.15
N GLU A 71 10.08 -22.42 -0.43
CA GLU A 71 10.55 -22.71 -1.79
C GLU A 71 9.53 -22.28 -2.86
N ILE A 72 9.09 -21.03 -2.82
CA ILE A 72 8.18 -20.45 -3.83
C ILE A 72 9.01 -19.64 -4.82
N ALA A 73 9.04 -20.10 -6.07
CA ALA A 73 9.77 -19.46 -7.15
C ALA A 73 9.34 -17.99 -7.31
N TYR A 74 10.32 -17.12 -7.57
CA TYR A 74 10.11 -15.69 -7.83
C TYR A 74 9.44 -14.89 -6.70
N SER A 75 9.26 -15.46 -5.50
CA SER A 75 8.67 -14.79 -4.33
C SER A 75 9.39 -13.49 -3.93
N TRP A 76 10.67 -13.36 -4.28
CA TRP A 76 11.45 -12.13 -4.10
C TRP A 76 10.86 -10.92 -4.85
N ILE A 77 10.11 -11.13 -5.95
CA ILE A 77 9.52 -10.03 -6.73
C ILE A 77 8.48 -9.29 -5.89
N ILE A 78 7.54 -10.00 -5.26
CA ILE A 78 6.55 -9.35 -4.39
C ILE A 78 7.20 -8.79 -3.14
N ALA A 79 8.23 -9.45 -2.58
CA ALA A 79 8.97 -8.92 -1.44
C ALA A 79 9.65 -7.58 -1.76
N ALA A 80 10.26 -7.45 -2.94
CA ALA A 80 10.86 -6.21 -3.41
C ALA A 80 9.80 -5.11 -3.60
N LEU A 81 8.66 -5.43 -4.23
CA LEU A 81 7.55 -4.49 -4.41
C LEU A 81 6.99 -4.00 -3.07
N VAL A 82 6.76 -4.90 -2.11
CA VAL A 82 6.31 -4.55 -0.77
C VAL A 82 7.37 -3.71 -0.03
N SER A 83 8.65 -3.95 -0.27
CA SER A 83 9.74 -3.15 0.32
C SER A 83 9.75 -1.70 -0.17
N VAL A 84 9.22 -1.39 -1.36
CA VAL A 84 9.04 0.01 -1.81
C VAL A 84 8.13 0.79 -0.84
N THR A 85 7.20 0.10 -0.16
CA THR A 85 6.35 0.74 0.87
C THR A 85 7.15 1.22 2.09
N ALA A 86 8.35 0.68 2.33
CA ALA A 86 9.25 1.16 3.38
C ALA A 86 9.60 2.64 3.22
N ILE A 87 9.73 3.12 1.97
CA ILE A 87 9.97 4.55 1.67
C ILE A 87 8.81 5.38 2.20
N LYS A 88 7.57 4.95 1.95
CA LYS A 88 6.37 5.61 2.45
C LYS A 88 6.32 5.56 3.98
N ILE A 89 6.64 4.43 4.59
CA ILE A 89 6.70 4.29 6.06
C ILE A 89 7.74 5.25 6.65
N TYR A 90 8.94 5.33 6.05
CA TYR A 90 9.98 6.26 6.48
C TYR A 90 9.50 7.71 6.43
N MET A 91 8.85 8.12 5.32
CA MET A 91 8.29 9.46 5.19
C MET A 91 7.22 9.74 6.25
N VAL A 92 6.31 8.80 6.50
CA VAL A 92 5.26 8.94 7.52
C VAL A 92 5.85 9.02 8.94
N LEU A 93 6.87 8.22 9.24
CA LEU A 93 7.42 8.12 10.59
C LEU A 93 8.39 9.26 10.92
N PHE A 94 9.31 9.58 10.02
CA PHE A 94 10.43 10.48 10.31
C PHE A 94 10.32 11.84 9.59
N ARG A 95 9.53 11.93 8.52
CA ARG A 95 9.40 13.15 7.71
C ARG A 95 7.92 13.52 7.49
N TYR A 96 7.15 13.50 8.58
CA TYR A 96 5.70 13.59 8.53
C TYR A 96 5.17 14.89 7.88
N SER A 97 5.80 16.04 8.15
CA SER A 97 5.41 17.31 7.52
C SER A 97 5.50 17.25 6.00
N GLN A 98 6.61 16.72 5.48
CA GLN A 98 6.84 16.54 4.04
C GLN A 98 5.87 15.53 3.43
N PHE A 99 5.57 14.45 4.17
CA PHE A 99 4.55 13.49 3.77
C PHE A 99 3.17 14.13 3.70
N ARG A 100 2.78 14.95 4.69
CA ARG A 100 1.49 15.65 4.70
C ARG A 100 1.39 16.66 3.55
N GLU A 101 2.43 17.45 3.30
CA GLU A 101 2.48 18.36 2.15
C GLU A 101 2.31 17.62 0.83
N PHE A 102 2.93 16.44 0.68
CA PHE A 102 2.71 15.58 -0.47
C PHE A 102 1.23 15.16 -0.59
N VAL A 103 0.61 14.69 0.50
CA VAL A 103 -0.82 14.30 0.51
C VAL A 103 -1.71 15.48 0.11
N VAL A 104 -1.51 16.65 0.70
CA VAL A 104 -2.24 17.88 0.37
C VAL A 104 -2.08 18.23 -1.12
N ARG A 105 -0.86 18.15 -1.65
CA ARG A 105 -0.58 18.43 -3.06
C ARG A 105 -1.27 17.45 -4.00
N ILE A 106 -1.25 16.16 -3.69
CA ILE A 106 -1.92 15.13 -4.51
C ILE A 106 -3.44 15.32 -4.49
N LEU A 107 -4.03 15.55 -3.31
CA LEU A 107 -5.49 15.69 -3.17
C LEU A 107 -6.05 16.98 -3.79
N ASN A 108 -5.23 18.01 -3.93
CA ASN A 108 -5.62 19.28 -4.56
C ASN A 108 -5.36 19.32 -6.09
N ASP A 109 -4.54 18.41 -6.61
CA ASP A 109 -4.18 18.36 -8.04
C ASP A 109 -4.85 17.15 -8.74
N ARG A 110 -5.90 17.42 -9.51
CA ARG A 110 -6.65 16.38 -10.25
C ARG A 110 -5.77 15.55 -11.18
N ARG A 111 -4.76 16.15 -11.82
CA ARG A 111 -3.88 15.43 -12.76
C ARG A 111 -2.99 14.44 -12.01
N ARG A 112 -2.37 14.89 -10.91
CA ARG A 112 -1.54 14.01 -10.06
C ARG A 112 -2.36 12.92 -9.39
N MET A 113 -3.55 13.25 -8.91
CA MET A 113 -4.46 12.26 -8.32
C MET A 113 -4.85 11.18 -9.34
N ARG A 114 -5.14 11.57 -10.59
CA ARG A 114 -5.42 10.61 -11.67
C ARG A 114 -4.21 9.73 -11.98
N GLN A 115 -2.99 10.31 -12.04
CA GLN A 115 -1.77 9.53 -12.23
C GLN A 115 -1.55 8.50 -11.11
N LEU A 116 -1.77 8.90 -9.85
CA LEU A 116 -1.70 7.99 -8.70
C LEU A 116 -2.75 6.88 -8.79
N ASN A 117 -3.99 7.22 -9.15
CA ASN A 117 -5.07 6.23 -9.33
C ASN A 117 -4.69 5.19 -10.39
N VAL A 118 -4.22 5.63 -11.56
CA VAL A 118 -3.80 4.74 -12.65
C VAL A 118 -2.63 3.86 -12.22
N ALA A 119 -1.61 4.43 -11.58
CA ALA A 119 -0.46 3.67 -11.09
C ALA A 119 -0.86 2.58 -10.08
N VAL A 120 -1.76 2.89 -9.15
CA VAL A 120 -2.27 1.93 -8.16
C VAL A 120 -3.14 0.85 -8.80
N LEU A 121 -3.94 1.18 -9.82
CA LEU A 121 -4.73 0.18 -10.56
C LEU A 121 -3.84 -0.77 -11.35
N ILE A 122 -2.80 -0.26 -12.02
CA ILE A 122 -1.81 -1.09 -12.72
C ILE A 122 -1.10 -2.01 -11.73
N TYR A 123 -0.63 -1.47 -10.60
CA TYR A 123 -0.01 -2.26 -9.53
C TYR A 123 -0.95 -3.37 -9.01
N SER A 124 -2.23 -3.05 -8.81
CA SER A 124 -3.23 -4.02 -8.34
C SER A 124 -3.47 -5.13 -9.36
N ALA A 125 -3.55 -4.79 -10.65
CA ALA A 125 -3.68 -5.77 -11.73
C ALA A 125 -2.46 -6.70 -11.82
N LEU A 126 -1.24 -6.14 -11.66
CA LEU A 126 -0.01 -6.93 -11.60
C LEU A 126 0.00 -7.88 -10.39
N CYS A 127 -0.46 -7.43 -9.22
CA CYS A 127 -0.58 -8.28 -8.04
C CYS A 127 -1.54 -9.45 -8.28
N ILE A 128 -2.71 -9.20 -8.88
CA ILE A 128 -3.67 -10.24 -9.24
C ILE A 128 -3.02 -11.23 -10.22
N ALA A 129 -2.35 -10.74 -11.27
CA ALA A 129 -1.68 -11.60 -12.24
C ALA A 129 -0.61 -12.47 -11.55
N MET A 130 0.24 -11.90 -10.69
CA MET A 130 1.24 -12.67 -9.95
C MET A 130 0.60 -13.74 -9.05
N ALA A 131 -0.50 -13.43 -8.36
CA ALA A 131 -1.18 -14.39 -7.49
C ALA A 131 -1.65 -15.65 -8.25
N PHE A 132 -2.16 -15.48 -9.46
CA PHE A 132 -2.75 -16.59 -10.23
C PHE A 132 -1.77 -17.28 -11.18
N PHE A 133 -0.79 -16.57 -11.74
CA PHE A 133 0.13 -17.10 -12.73
C PHE A 133 1.53 -17.43 -12.19
N LEU A 134 1.99 -16.74 -11.15
CA LEU A 134 3.36 -16.88 -10.64
C LEU A 134 3.44 -17.71 -9.36
N TYR A 135 2.45 -17.56 -8.47
CA TYR A 135 2.47 -18.16 -7.14
C TYR A 135 1.40 -19.25 -6.93
N ASN A 136 0.83 -19.85 -7.99
CA ASN A 136 -0.20 -20.91 -7.89
C ASN A 136 0.35 -22.33 -7.89
#